data_AF-A0A7X5FC64-F1
#
_entry.id   AF-A0A7X5FC64-F1
#
_cell.length_a   1.000
_cell.length_b   1.000
_cell.length_c   1.000
_cell.angle_alpha   90.00
_cell.angle_beta   90.00
_cell.angle_gamma   90.00
#
_symmetry.space_group_name_H-M   'P 1'
#
loop_
_entity.id
_entity.type
_entity.pdbx_description
1 polymer ?
#
loop_
_entity_poly.entity_id
_entity_poly.type
_entity_poly.pdbx_seq_one_letter_code
_entity_poly.pdbx_strand_id
1 'polypeptide(L)'
;MVNSETKINIIHEHYRETFSVISEAIKRRDRLMLFVVVILGFFAFQSISPILSNQIVTDLLSFKFGLNLKVDLSIIRNVIWAFLLIFSIRYFQVAVFIERQYAYIHQLEDKLNKEVGDELITREGKSYLHEYPWFSNWICYLYTLVFPLLLLVVSGYGLVKGFDGMCSMSINEIFDFLIYLLLVISTVLYLGVIHIKRKK
;
A
#
# COMPACT_ATOMS: atom_id res chain seq x y z
N MET A 1 15.43 35.84 -23.38
CA MET A 1 16.02 34.52 -23.04
C MET A 1 16.22 34.49 -21.54
N VAL A 2 15.77 33.44 -20.85
CA VAL A 2 16.06 33.27 -19.41
C VAL A 2 17.56 33.00 -19.25
N ASN A 3 18.23 33.68 -18.32
CA ASN A 3 19.65 33.47 -18.03
C ASN A 3 19.91 32.02 -17.58
N SER A 4 21.07 31.43 -17.91
CA SER A 4 21.44 30.05 -17.54
C SER A 4 21.38 29.82 -16.02
N GLU A 5 21.87 30.79 -15.24
CA GLU A 5 21.81 30.75 -13.77
C GLU A 5 20.37 30.68 -13.26
N THR A 6 19.47 31.50 -13.83
CA THR A 6 18.05 31.50 -13.45
C THR A 6 17.39 30.15 -13.79
N LYS A 7 17.73 29.56 -14.95
CA LYS A 7 17.23 28.25 -15.37
C LYS A 7 17.69 27.14 -14.43
N ILE A 8 18.98 27.13 -14.05
CA ILE A 8 19.53 26.17 -13.09
C ILE A 8 18.82 26.30 -11.73
N ASN A 9 18.66 27.53 -11.23
CA ASN A 9 17.99 27.78 -9.95
C ASN A 9 16.54 27.27 -9.93
N ILE A 10 15.77 27.52 -11.00
CA ILE A 10 14.38 27.02 -11.11
C ILE A 10 14.33 25.49 -11.06
N ILE A 11 15.19 24.81 -11.82
CA ILE A 11 15.17 23.35 -11.87
C ILE A 11 15.63 22.77 -10.53
N HIS A 12 16.64 23.38 -9.89
CA HIS A 12 17.15 22.94 -8.59
C HIS A 12 16.10 23.14 -7.48
N GLU A 13 15.39 24.26 -7.47
CA GLU A 13 14.28 24.50 -6.54
C GLU A 13 13.17 23.47 -6.72
N HIS A 14 12.77 23.21 -7.98
CA HIS A 14 11.78 22.19 -8.30
C HIS A 14 12.22 20.76 -7.91
N TYR A 15 13.50 20.43 -8.08
CA TYR A 15 14.08 19.17 -7.61
C TYR A 15 13.98 19.05 -6.08
N ARG A 16 14.33 20.11 -5.34
CA ARG A 16 14.24 20.15 -3.87
C ARG A 16 12.80 19.96 -3.40
N GLU A 17 11.83 20.62 -4.04
CA GLU A 17 10.41 20.46 -3.71
C GLU A 17 9.92 19.04 -4.00
N THR A 18 10.27 18.49 -5.16
CA THR A 18 9.93 17.11 -5.54
C THR A 18 10.47 16.10 -4.52
N PHE A 19 11.68 16.35 -3.99
CA PHE A 19 12.25 15.51 -2.93
C PHE A 19 11.44 15.57 -1.61
N SER A 20 10.96 16.74 -1.22
CA SER A 20 10.07 16.86 -0.05
C SER A 20 8.79 16.06 -0.23
N VAL A 21 8.18 16.14 -1.42
CA VAL A 21 6.96 15.39 -1.77
C VAL A 21 7.18 13.88 -1.70
N ILE A 22 8.29 13.36 -2.25
CA ILE A 22 8.55 11.91 -2.20
C ILE A 22 8.85 11.43 -0.78
N SER A 23 9.56 12.21 0.03
CA SER A 23 9.84 11.89 1.44
C SER A 23 8.55 11.76 2.26
N GLU A 24 7.60 12.67 2.06
CA GLU A 24 6.28 12.59 2.69
C GLU A 24 5.46 11.39 2.20
N ALA A 25 5.52 11.09 0.90
CA ALA A 25 4.85 9.93 0.33
C ALA A 25 5.39 8.62 0.92
N ILE A 26 6.71 8.48 1.10
CA ILE A 26 7.35 7.32 1.73
C ILE A 26 6.83 7.13 3.16
N LYS A 27 6.84 8.20 3.97
CA LYS A 27 6.29 8.15 5.35
C LYS A 27 4.82 7.74 5.36
N ARG A 28 4.04 8.23 4.39
CA ARG A 28 2.63 7.87 4.26
C ARG A 28 2.45 6.40 3.88
N ARG A 29 3.24 5.87 2.95
CA ARG A 29 3.25 4.45 2.57
C ARG A 29 3.52 3.57 3.78
N ASP A 30 4.54 3.90 4.57
CA ASP A 30 4.95 3.08 5.71
C ASP A 30 3.87 3.04 6.81
N ARG A 31 3.21 4.18 7.08
CA ARG A 31 2.04 4.22 7.98
C ARG A 31 0.87 3.40 7.45
N LEU A 32 0.56 3.52 6.15
CA LEU A 32 -0.52 2.75 5.52
C LEU A 32 -0.23 1.25 5.56
N MET A 33 1.01 0.85 5.32
CA MET A 33 1.43 -0.54 5.43
C MET A 33 1.19 -1.09 6.84
N LEU A 34 1.60 -0.34 7.88
CA LEU A 34 1.34 -0.73 9.26
C LEU A 34 -0.16 -0.92 9.53
N PHE A 35 -1.01 -0.02 9.05
CA PHE A 35 -2.46 -0.18 9.16
C PHE A 35 -2.96 -1.45 8.47
N VAL A 36 -2.53 -1.70 7.23
CA VAL A 36 -2.93 -2.92 6.50
C VAL A 36 -2.44 -4.17 7.23
N VAL A 37 -1.21 -4.20 7.75
CA VAL A 37 -0.68 -5.35 8.51
C VAL A 37 -1.50 -5.61 9.76
N VAL A 38 -1.84 -4.57 10.53
CA VAL A 38 -2.67 -4.70 11.74
C VAL A 38 -4.08 -5.20 11.40
N ILE A 39 -4.71 -4.62 10.38
CA ILE A 39 -6.05 -5.04 9.93
C ILE A 39 -6.01 -6.47 9.41
N LEU A 40 -4.99 -6.84 8.61
CA LEU A 40 -4.83 -8.17 8.05
C LEU A 40 -4.56 -9.21 9.14
N GLY A 41 -3.76 -8.88 10.15
CA GLY A 41 -3.53 -9.73 11.31
C GLY A 41 -4.80 -9.97 12.11
N PHE A 42 -5.59 -8.92 12.34
CA PHE A 42 -6.89 -9.04 13.00
C PHE A 42 -7.90 -9.83 12.17
N PHE A 43 -7.92 -9.60 10.86
CA PHE A 43 -8.74 -10.34 9.90
C PHE A 43 -8.39 -11.84 9.89
N ALA A 44 -7.10 -12.18 9.89
CA ALA A 44 -6.64 -13.55 9.98
C ALA A 44 -7.06 -14.20 11.30
N PHE A 45 -6.91 -13.48 12.42
CA PHE A 45 -7.36 -13.94 13.73
C PHE A 45 -8.87 -14.21 13.77
N GLN A 46 -9.68 -13.30 13.21
CA GLN A 46 -11.13 -13.50 13.08
C GLN A 46 -11.48 -14.72 12.23
N SER A 47 -10.71 -14.98 11.17
CA SER A 47 -10.93 -16.11 10.26
C SER A 47 -10.53 -17.46 10.87
N ILE A 48 -9.52 -17.48 11.74
CA ILE A 48 -9.02 -18.70 12.41
C ILE A 48 -9.85 -19.02 13.66
N SER A 49 -10.18 -18.02 14.47
CA SER A 49 -10.90 -18.17 15.73
C SER A 49 -12.04 -17.15 15.87
N PRO A 50 -13.16 -17.35 15.15
CA PRO A 50 -14.29 -16.43 15.15
C PRO A 50 -14.86 -16.18 16.55
N ILE A 51 -14.92 -17.22 17.40
CA ILE A 51 -15.52 -17.11 18.74
C ILE A 51 -14.72 -16.14 19.62
N LEU A 52 -13.40 -16.35 19.74
CA LEU A 52 -12.54 -15.51 20.57
C LEU A 52 -12.44 -14.08 20.01
N SER A 53 -12.35 -13.92 18.69
CA SER A 53 -12.31 -12.58 18.10
C SER A 53 -13.60 -11.80 18.36
N ASN A 54 -14.74 -12.47 18.26
CA ASN A 54 -16.03 -11.85 18.50
C ASN A 54 -16.18 -11.44 19.98
N GLN A 55 -15.75 -12.29 20.91
CA GLN A 55 -15.73 -11.98 22.35
C GLN A 55 -14.87 -10.74 22.64
N ILE A 56 -13.64 -10.69 22.10
CA ILE A 56 -12.75 -9.53 22.29
C ILE A 56 -13.39 -8.23 21.78
N VAL A 57 -14.06 -8.27 20.63
CA VAL A 57 -14.76 -7.10 20.08
C VAL A 57 -15.93 -6.69 20.96
N THR A 58 -16.76 -7.63 21.41
CA THR A 58 -17.90 -7.33 22.29
C THR A 58 -17.45 -6.79 23.65
N ASP A 59 -16.36 -7.33 24.20
CA ASP A 59 -15.78 -6.88 25.47
C ASP A 59 -15.19 -5.47 25.34
N LEU A 60 -14.50 -5.17 24.23
CA LEU A 60 -14.00 -3.82 23.94
C LEU A 60 -15.12 -2.79 23.79
N LEU A 61 -16.18 -3.15 23.07
CA LEU A 61 -17.32 -2.26 22.85
C LEU A 61 -18.11 -2.01 24.14
N SER A 62 -18.36 -3.06 24.93
CA SER A 62 -19.04 -2.95 26.22
C SER A 62 -18.20 -2.14 27.22
N PHE A 63 -16.88 -2.35 27.28
CA PHE A 63 -15.97 -1.58 28.13
C PHE A 63 -15.92 -0.09 27.74
N LYS A 64 -15.80 0.23 26.45
CA LYS A 64 -15.65 1.64 26.00
C LYS A 64 -16.95 2.42 25.97
N PHE A 65 -18.07 1.79 25.64
CA PHE A 65 -19.32 2.49 25.42
C PHE A 65 -20.39 2.17 26.48
N GLY A 66 -20.16 1.20 27.38
CA GLY A 66 -21.14 0.79 28.38
C GLY A 66 -22.38 0.12 27.77
N LEU A 67 -22.28 -0.32 26.52
CA LEU A 67 -23.41 -0.78 25.72
C LEU A 67 -23.45 -2.32 25.70
N ASN A 68 -24.51 -2.91 26.26
CA ASN A 68 -24.90 -4.32 26.01
C ASN A 68 -25.56 -4.45 24.63
N LEU A 69 -24.85 -4.02 23.57
CA LEU A 69 -25.36 -4.15 22.22
C LEU A 69 -25.23 -5.59 21.76
N LYS A 70 -26.36 -6.20 21.40
CA LYS A 70 -26.40 -7.37 20.51
C LYS A 70 -26.06 -6.91 19.09
N VAL A 71 -24.80 -6.52 18.85
CA VAL A 71 -24.32 -6.19 17.50
C VAL A 71 -24.29 -7.48 16.70
N ASP A 72 -24.88 -7.47 15.50
CA ASP A 72 -24.67 -8.55 14.55
C ASP A 72 -23.20 -8.56 14.13
N LEU A 73 -22.48 -9.58 14.58
CA LEU A 73 -21.04 -9.76 14.37
C LEU A 73 -20.70 -9.89 12.87
N SER A 74 -21.69 -10.21 12.03
CA SER A 74 -21.57 -10.18 10.57
C SER A 74 -21.28 -8.76 10.05
N ILE A 75 -21.87 -7.73 10.67
CA ILE A 75 -21.62 -6.33 10.29
C ILE A 75 -20.17 -5.95 10.61
N ILE A 76 -19.64 -6.39 11.76
CA ILE A 76 -18.25 -6.13 12.15
C ILE A 76 -17.30 -6.77 11.15
N ARG A 77 -17.57 -8.01 10.72
CA ARG A 77 -16.80 -8.69 9.67
C ARG A 77 -16.78 -7.87 8.37
N ASN A 78 -17.94 -7.42 7.89
CA ASN A 78 -18.05 -6.60 6.69
C ASN A 78 -17.25 -5.29 6.80
N VAL A 79 -17.26 -4.64 7.97
CA VAL A 79 -16.47 -3.42 8.22
C VAL A 79 -14.97 -3.70 8.13
N ILE A 80 -14.50 -4.83 8.67
CA ILE A 80 -13.09 -5.21 8.59
C ILE A 80 -12.69 -5.49 7.14
N TRP A 81 -13.52 -6.18 6.37
CA TRP A 81 -13.33 -6.35 4.93
C TRP A 81 -13.21 -5.00 4.19
N ALA A 82 -14.11 -4.06 4.48
CA ALA A 82 -14.10 -2.73 3.87
C ALA A 82 -12.82 -1.94 4.24
N PHE A 83 -12.39 -2.00 5.50
CA PHE A 83 -11.13 -1.38 5.93
C PHE A 83 -9.93 -2.03 5.26
N LEU A 84 -9.92 -3.35 5.14
CA LEU A 84 -8.84 -4.06 4.45
C LEU A 84 -8.72 -3.59 3.00
N LEU A 85 -9.84 -3.44 2.29
CA LEU A 85 -9.86 -2.90 0.92
C LEU A 85 -9.38 -1.46 0.85
N ILE A 86 -9.96 -0.57 1.65
CA ILE A 86 -9.66 0.87 1.58
C ILE A 86 -8.18 1.12 1.87
N PHE A 87 -7.65 0.56 2.95
CA PHE A 87 -6.25 0.77 3.33
C PHE A 87 -5.29 0.12 2.33
N SER A 88 -5.62 -1.06 1.77
CA SER A 88 -4.80 -1.70 0.73
C SER A 88 -4.76 -0.88 -0.55
N ILE A 89 -5.89 -0.37 -1.04
CA ILE A 89 -5.93 0.52 -2.20
C ILE A 89 -5.11 1.78 -1.95
N ARG A 90 -5.26 2.41 -0.77
CA ARG A 90 -4.49 3.60 -0.42
C ARG A 90 -2.99 3.31 -0.39
N TYR A 91 -2.59 2.17 0.17
CA TYR A 91 -1.19 1.73 0.16
C TYR A 91 -0.68 1.57 -1.29
N PHE A 92 -1.40 0.85 -2.15
CA PHE A 92 -1.02 0.66 -3.55
C PHE A 92 -0.92 1.98 -4.31
N GLN A 93 -1.86 2.90 -4.12
CA GLN A 93 -1.83 4.23 -4.73
C GLN A 93 -0.56 5.01 -4.38
N VAL A 94 -0.19 5.02 -3.09
CA VAL A 94 1.01 5.75 -2.64
C VAL A 94 2.28 5.05 -3.12
N ALA A 95 2.34 3.72 -3.09
CA ALA A 95 3.49 2.98 -3.61
C ALA A 95 3.73 3.22 -5.10
N VAL A 96 2.67 3.17 -5.93
CA VAL A 96 2.76 3.51 -7.36
C VAL A 96 3.16 4.97 -7.58
N PHE A 97 2.65 5.89 -6.75
CA PHE A 97 3.04 7.29 -6.82
C PHE A 97 4.54 7.47 -6.58
N ILE A 98 5.11 6.82 -5.56
CA ILE A 98 6.54 6.88 -5.23
C ILE A 98 7.39 6.42 -6.43
N GLU A 99 7.06 5.28 -7.05
CA GLU A 99 7.79 4.79 -8.22
C GLU A 99 7.79 5.79 -9.39
N ARG A 100 6.64 6.43 -9.63
CA ARG A 100 6.54 7.48 -10.65
C ARG A 100 7.36 8.72 -10.31
N GLN A 101 7.46 9.09 -9.04
CA GLN A 101 8.27 10.22 -8.60
C GLN A 101 9.75 9.94 -8.77
N TYR A 102 10.26 8.75 -8.43
CA TYR A 102 11.67 8.40 -8.67
C TYR A 102 12.04 8.53 -10.15
N ALA A 103 11.20 8.01 -11.05
CA ALA A 103 11.43 8.13 -12.49
C ALA A 103 11.45 9.58 -12.99
N TYR A 104 10.73 10.48 -12.33
CA TYR A 104 10.71 11.90 -12.63
C TYR A 104 11.94 12.62 -12.03
N ILE A 105 12.32 12.29 -10.81
CA ILE A 105 13.52 12.81 -10.14
C ILE A 105 14.76 12.47 -10.96
N HIS A 106 14.90 11.25 -11.47
CA HIS A 106 16.02 10.88 -12.35
C HIS A 106 16.09 11.77 -13.61
N GLN A 107 14.93 12.12 -14.19
CA GLN A 107 14.89 13.05 -15.32
C GLN A 107 15.28 14.48 -14.95
N LEU A 108 15.02 14.92 -13.72
CA LEU A 108 15.46 16.21 -13.22
C LEU A 108 16.97 16.22 -12.97
N GLU A 109 17.52 15.17 -12.36
CA GLU A 109 18.97 15.01 -12.15
C GLU A 109 19.72 15.02 -13.49
N ASP A 110 19.24 14.28 -14.49
CA ASP A 110 19.83 14.27 -15.83
C ASP A 110 19.82 15.67 -16.48
N LYS A 111 18.74 16.44 -16.30
CA LYS A 111 18.65 17.81 -16.83
C LYS A 111 19.58 18.75 -16.09
N LEU A 112 19.65 18.66 -14.76
CA LEU A 112 20.52 19.50 -13.94
C LEU A 112 22.00 19.26 -14.27
N ASN A 113 22.44 18.00 -14.31
CA ASN A 113 23.82 17.66 -14.61
C ASN A 113 24.22 18.10 -16.04
N LYS A 114 23.29 18.07 -17.01
CA LYS A 114 23.53 18.61 -18.36
C LYS A 114 23.74 20.12 -18.39
N GLU A 115 23.02 20.88 -17.57
CA GLU A 115 23.18 22.34 -17.51
C GLU A 115 24.41 22.76 -16.70
N VAL A 116 24.77 21.96 -15.68
CA VAL A 116 25.96 22.20 -14.83
C VAL A 116 27.25 21.74 -15.51
N GLY A 117 27.17 20.75 -16.41
CA GLY A 117 28.33 20.20 -17.13
C GLY A 117 29.15 19.18 -16.33
N ASP A 118 28.65 18.75 -15.16
CA ASP A 118 29.28 17.77 -14.29
C ASP A 118 28.22 16.88 -13.61
N GLU A 119 28.57 15.67 -13.21
CA GLU A 119 27.68 14.68 -12.58
C GLU A 119 27.58 14.87 -11.05
N LEU A 120 27.29 16.09 -10.63
CA LEU A 120 27.25 16.46 -9.21
C LEU A 120 25.95 16.04 -8.51
N ILE A 121 24.82 16.09 -9.21
CA ILE A 121 23.49 15.89 -8.63
C ILE A 121 23.03 14.48 -8.98
N THR A 122 23.38 13.51 -8.14
CA THR A 122 23.15 12.08 -8.39
C THR A 122 22.52 11.34 -7.20
N ARG A 123 22.06 12.07 -6.18
CA ARG A 123 21.67 11.51 -4.88
C ARG A 123 20.61 10.42 -4.99
N GLU A 124 19.52 10.65 -5.72
CA GLU A 124 18.39 9.72 -5.83
C GLU A 124 18.49 8.81 -7.08
N GLY A 125 19.37 9.18 -8.02
CA GLY A 125 19.69 8.43 -9.23
C GLY A 125 20.91 7.55 -9.06
N LYS A 126 22.03 7.98 -9.66
CA LYS A 126 23.23 7.14 -9.79
C LYS A 126 23.83 6.75 -8.44
N SER A 127 23.92 7.68 -7.49
CA SER A 127 24.52 7.44 -6.17
C SER A 127 23.67 6.47 -5.34
N TYR A 128 22.34 6.64 -5.34
CA TYR A 128 21.43 5.72 -4.65
C TYR A 128 21.49 4.29 -5.21
N LEU A 129 21.60 4.15 -6.54
CA LEU A 129 21.62 2.85 -7.22
C LEU A 129 23.01 2.19 -7.25
N HIS A 130 24.07 2.96 -7.00
CA HIS A 130 25.43 2.45 -6.93
C HIS A 130 25.59 1.56 -5.70
N GLU A 131 26.04 0.32 -5.91
CA GLU A 131 26.21 -0.69 -4.84
C GLU A 131 24.94 -0.87 -3.97
N TYR A 132 23.77 -0.90 -4.62
CA TYR A 132 22.50 -1.00 -3.91
C TYR A 132 22.50 -2.18 -2.91
N PRO A 133 22.36 -1.94 -1.60
CA PRO A 133 22.55 -2.96 -0.59
C PRO A 133 21.60 -4.15 -0.78
N TRP A 134 22.09 -5.37 -0.56
CA TRP A 134 21.27 -6.57 -0.68
C TRP A 134 20.05 -6.56 0.25
N PHE A 135 20.18 -5.96 1.44
CA PHE A 135 19.07 -5.76 2.35
C PHE A 135 17.97 -4.89 1.73
N SER A 136 18.34 -3.81 1.05
CA SER A 136 17.37 -2.92 0.38
C SER A 136 16.65 -3.64 -0.77
N ASN A 137 17.35 -4.51 -1.51
CA ASN A 137 16.73 -5.37 -2.52
C ASN A 137 15.72 -6.35 -1.90
N TRP A 138 16.08 -6.98 -0.77
CA TRP A 138 15.18 -7.88 -0.04
C TRP A 138 13.93 -7.15 0.45
N ILE A 139 14.09 -5.96 1.03
CA ILE A 139 12.98 -5.14 1.49
C ILE A 139 12.08 -4.70 0.32
N CYS A 140 12.66 -4.32 -0.82
CA CYS A 140 11.91 -4.01 -2.03
C CYS A 140 11.03 -5.20 -2.44
N TYR A 141 11.63 -6.40 -2.55
CA TYR A 141 10.91 -7.64 -2.88
C TYR A 141 9.77 -7.95 -1.90
N LEU A 142 10.01 -7.78 -0.60
CA LEU A 142 8.98 -7.98 0.42
C LEU A 142 7.77 -7.05 0.23
N TYR A 143 8.03 -5.76 0.00
CA TYR A 143 6.96 -4.76 -0.12
C TYR A 143 6.21 -4.79 -1.45
N THR A 144 6.90 -5.13 -2.54
CA THR A 144 6.32 -5.08 -3.88
C THR A 144 5.65 -6.39 -4.28
N LEU A 145 6.09 -7.54 -3.76
CA LEU A 145 5.57 -8.85 -4.15
C LEU A 145 5.01 -9.66 -2.98
N VAL A 146 5.81 -9.91 -1.94
CA VAL A 146 5.40 -10.82 -0.85
C VAL A 146 4.17 -10.30 -0.12
N PHE A 147 4.17 -9.01 0.22
CA PHE A 147 3.07 -8.41 0.97
C PHE A 147 1.72 -8.42 0.22
N PRO A 148 1.63 -7.98 -1.06
CA PRO A 148 0.40 -8.10 -1.83
C PRO A 148 -0.08 -9.55 -2.00
N LEU A 149 0.85 -10.51 -2.17
CA LEU A 149 0.46 -11.92 -2.26
C LEU A 149 -0.06 -12.45 -0.92
N LEU A 150 0.58 -12.09 0.20
CA LEU A 150 0.10 -12.44 1.54
C LEU A 150 -1.30 -11.90 1.79
N LEU A 151 -1.58 -10.67 1.37
CA LEU A 151 -2.90 -10.06 1.43
C LEU A 151 -3.95 -10.93 0.70
N LEU A 152 -3.65 -11.40 -0.51
CA LEU A 152 -4.56 -12.26 -1.28
C LEU A 152 -4.73 -13.64 -0.63
N VAL A 153 -3.65 -14.25 -0.16
CA VAL A 153 -3.71 -15.58 0.48
C VAL A 153 -4.58 -15.54 1.74
N VAL A 154 -4.35 -14.56 2.61
CA VAL A 154 -5.08 -14.43 3.88
C VAL A 154 -6.54 -14.06 3.65
N SER A 155 -6.81 -13.09 2.78
CA SER A 155 -8.20 -12.71 2.45
C SER A 155 -8.94 -13.82 1.71
N GLY A 156 -8.27 -14.55 0.81
CA GLY A 156 -8.83 -15.71 0.13
C GLY A 156 -9.17 -16.86 1.09
N TYR A 157 -8.29 -17.13 2.05
CA TYR A 157 -8.58 -18.07 3.14
C TYR A 157 -9.80 -17.64 3.97
N GLY A 158 -9.87 -16.37 4.36
CA GLY A 158 -11.01 -15.81 5.08
C GLY A 158 -12.32 -15.92 4.31
N LEU A 159 -12.28 -15.68 2.99
CA LEU A 159 -13.44 -15.85 2.11
C LEU A 159 -13.92 -17.31 2.09
N VAL A 160 -13.02 -18.27 1.88
CA VAL A 160 -13.38 -19.71 1.85
C VAL A 160 -13.96 -20.17 3.19
N LYS A 161 -13.41 -19.69 4.31
CA LYS A 161 -13.93 -19.98 5.65
C LYS A 161 -15.28 -19.35 5.94
N GLY A 162 -15.62 -18.26 5.25
CA GLY A 162 -16.89 -17.55 5.41
C GLY A 162 -18.06 -18.14 4.62
N PHE A 163 -17.80 -19.07 3.69
CA PHE A 163 -18.85 -19.75 2.91
C PHE A 163 -19.30 -21.05 3.60
N ASP A 164 -20.55 -21.10 4.04
CA ASP A 164 -21.11 -22.25 4.77
C ASP A 164 -21.77 -23.34 3.87
N GLY A 165 -21.73 -23.21 2.53
CA GLY A 165 -22.18 -24.24 1.58
C GLY A 165 -23.42 -23.90 0.73
N MET A 166 -23.76 -24.80 -0.19
CA MET A 166 -24.29 -24.52 -1.55
C MET A 166 -25.76 -24.03 -1.74
N CYS A 167 -26.59 -23.79 -0.72
CA CYS A 167 -28.03 -23.57 -1.00
C CYS A 167 -28.51 -22.11 -1.11
N SER A 168 -27.77 -21.12 -0.62
CA SER A 168 -28.06 -19.70 -0.89
C SER A 168 -26.96 -18.82 -0.32
N MET A 169 -26.38 -17.94 -1.14
CA MET A 169 -25.47 -16.91 -0.61
C MET A 169 -26.27 -15.85 0.14
N SER A 170 -25.89 -15.59 1.38
CA SER A 170 -26.34 -14.45 2.15
C SER A 170 -25.80 -13.14 1.57
N ILE A 171 -26.48 -12.02 1.85
CA ILE A 171 -26.05 -10.68 1.43
C ILE A 171 -24.63 -10.36 1.94
N ASN A 172 -24.27 -10.84 3.14
CA ASN A 172 -22.95 -10.64 3.74
C ASN A 172 -21.86 -11.39 2.96
N GLU A 173 -22.10 -12.63 2.54
CA GLU A 173 -21.15 -13.40 1.73
C GLU A 173 -20.97 -12.78 0.33
N ILE A 174 -22.04 -12.27 -0.28
CA ILE A 174 -21.96 -11.54 -1.56
C ILE A 174 -21.11 -10.28 -1.39
N PHE A 175 -21.30 -9.54 -0.31
CA PHE A 175 -20.51 -8.35 0.00
C PHE A 175 -19.02 -8.69 0.17
N ASP A 176 -18.71 -9.70 0.97
CA ASP A 176 -17.34 -10.17 1.22
C ASP A 176 -16.67 -10.64 -0.09
N PHE A 177 -17.40 -11.36 -0.94
CA PHE A 177 -16.93 -11.78 -2.26
C PHE A 177 -16.62 -10.60 -3.18
N LEU A 178 -17.50 -9.60 -3.24
CA LEU A 178 -17.29 -8.39 -4.05
C LEU A 178 -16.05 -7.62 -3.58
N ILE A 179 -15.86 -7.48 -2.26
CA ILE A 179 -14.67 -6.85 -1.70
C ILE A 179 -13.41 -7.64 -2.06
N TYR A 180 -13.44 -8.97 -1.91
CA TYR A 180 -12.31 -9.81 -2.28
C TYR A 180 -11.97 -9.68 -3.76
N LEU A 181 -12.97 -9.66 -4.65
CA LEU A 181 -12.74 -9.44 -6.08
C LEU A 181 -12.07 -8.09 -6.35
N LEU A 182 -12.51 -7.01 -5.69
CA LEU A 182 -11.88 -5.70 -5.81
C LEU A 182 -10.44 -5.69 -5.28
N LEU A 183 -10.17 -6.42 -4.19
CA LEU A 183 -8.81 -6.62 -3.67
C LEU A 183 -7.91 -7.35 -4.67
N VAL A 184 -8.40 -8.43 -5.29
CA VAL A 184 -7.68 -9.19 -6.32
C VAL A 184 -7.37 -8.28 -7.51
N ILE A 185 -8.36 -7.59 -8.07
CA ILE A 185 -8.17 -6.67 -9.20
C ILE A 185 -7.15 -5.58 -8.85
N SER A 186 -7.31 -4.94 -7.69
CA SER A 186 -6.40 -3.88 -7.24
C SER A 186 -4.96 -4.38 -7.08
N THR A 187 -4.80 -5.61 -6.55
CA THR A 187 -3.49 -6.23 -6.37
C THR A 187 -2.84 -6.59 -7.71
N VAL A 188 -3.59 -7.17 -8.65
CA VAL A 188 -3.09 -7.50 -9.99
C VAL A 188 -2.66 -6.23 -10.73
N LEU A 189 -3.46 -5.15 -10.67
CA LEU A 189 -3.11 -3.86 -11.27
C LEU A 189 -1.85 -3.27 -10.62
N TYR A 190 -1.76 -3.32 -9.29
CA TYR A 190 -0.57 -2.87 -8.56
C TYR A 190 0.68 -3.63 -8.99
N LEU A 191 0.64 -4.97 -8.98
CA LEU A 191 1.76 -5.81 -9.38
C LEU A 191 2.16 -5.56 -10.84
N GLY A 192 1.16 -5.39 -11.72
CA GLY A 192 1.38 -5.03 -13.11
C GLY A 192 2.14 -3.71 -13.25
N VAL A 193 1.73 -2.65 -12.54
CA VAL A 193 2.41 -1.35 -12.63
C VAL A 193 3.83 -1.38 -12.09
N ILE A 194 4.09 -2.10 -11.00
CA ILE A 194 5.41 -2.14 -10.36
C ILE A 194 6.39 -3.03 -11.14
N HIS A 195 5.95 -4.20 -11.63
CA HIS A 195 6.86 -5.20 -12.22
C HIS A 195 6.87 -5.19 -13.75
N ILE A 196 5.81 -4.74 -14.42
CA ILE A 196 5.83 -4.56 -15.88
C ILE A 196 6.60 -3.27 -16.15
N LYS A 197 7.93 -3.40 -16.26
CA LYS A 197 8.79 -2.31 -16.74
C LYS A 197 8.19 -1.78 -18.05
N ARG A 198 7.70 -0.53 -18.03
CA ARG A 198 7.54 0.23 -19.27
C ARG A 198 8.95 0.40 -19.82
N LYS A 199 9.26 -0.32 -20.90
CA LYS A 199 10.36 0.04 -21.79
C LYS A 199 10.18 1.53 -22.10
N LYS A 200 11.04 2.37 -21.53
CA LYS A 200 11.29 3.71 -22.06
C LYS A 200 12.18 3.55 -23.28
#